data_AF-A0AAV5XDC4-F1
#
_entry.id   AF-A0AAV5XDC4-F1
#
_cell.length_a   1.000
_cell.length_b   1.000
_cell.length_c   1.000
_cell.angle_alpha   90.00
_cell.angle_beta   90.00
_cell.angle_gamma   90.00
#
_symmetry.space_group_name_H-M   'P 1'
#
loop_
_entity.id
_entity.type
_entity.pdbx_description
1 polymer ?
#
loop_
_entity_poly.entity_id
_entity_poly.type
_entity_poly.pdbx_seq_one_letter_code
_entity_poly.pdbx_strand_id
1 'polypeptide(L)' 'MGGAKYWYVRARSTRSGEEFQRIAPTKPGLSGGHAAAVAGMKAHLLQNGVTPDDIEDWKIVEVHEVDVMSRS' A
#
# COMPACT_ATOMS: atom_id res chain seq x y z
N MET A 1 -9.35 5.70 23.73
CA MET A 1 -8.07 5.35 23.08
C MET A 1 -8.33 5.27 21.59
N GLY A 2 -7.83 6.23 20.80
CA GLY A 2 -7.93 6.16 19.34
C GLY A 2 -6.75 5.36 18.81
N GLY A 3 -6.98 4.11 18.40
CA GLY A 3 -5.97 3.32 17.72
C GLY A 3 -5.48 4.04 16.46
N ALA A 4 -4.18 3.94 16.18
CA ALA A 4 -3.64 4.43 14.92
C ALA A 4 -4.16 3.51 13.81
N LYS A 5 -4.93 4.08 12.88
CA LYS A 5 -5.43 3.35 11.71
C LYS A 5 -4.34 3.33 10.64
N TYR A 6 -4.20 2.17 10.00
CA TYR A 6 -3.29 1.97 8.88
C TYR A 6 -4.04 1.35 7.71
N TRP A 7 -3.45 1.45 6.53
CA TRP A 7 -3.83 0.72 5.34
C TRP A 7 -2.81 -0.39 5.11
N TYR A 8 -3.28 -1.62 5.05
CA TYR A 8 -2.53 -2.70 4.43
C TYR A 8 -2.79 -2.65 2.92
N VAL A 9 -1.72 -2.71 2.14
CA VAL A 9 -1.78 -2.78 0.68
C VAL A 9 -0.84 -3.87 0.21
N ARG A 10 -1.30 -4.72 -0.71
CA ARG A 10 -0.49 -5.73 -1.38
C ARG A 10 -0.57 -5.57 -2.89
N ALA A 11 0.59 -5.55 -3.52
CA ALA A 11 0.76 -5.52 -4.96
C ALA A 11 1.45 -6.80 -5.44
N ARG A 12 1.04 -7.30 -6.61
CA ARG A 12 1.63 -8.48 -7.24
C ARG A 12 1.99 -8.18 -8.70
N SER A 13 3.21 -8.54 -9.08
CA SER A 13 3.68 -8.53 -10.46
C SER A 13 2.97 -9.63 -11.24
N THR A 14 2.32 -9.26 -12.33
CA THR A 14 1.69 -10.22 -13.26
C THR A 14 2.70 -10.94 -14.13
N ARG A 15 3.91 -10.38 -14.29
CA ARG A 15 4.99 -10.94 -15.10
C ARG A 15 5.85 -11.93 -14.32
N SER A 16 6.33 -11.55 -13.14
CA SER A 16 7.24 -12.38 -12.32
C SER A 16 6.53 -13.14 -11.20
N GLY A 17 5.32 -12.73 -10.82
CA GLY A 17 4.61 -13.28 -9.68
C GLY A 17 5.08 -12.73 -8.33
N GLU A 18 6.08 -11.86 -8.30
CA GLU A 18 6.59 -11.21 -7.09
C GLU A 18 5.52 -10.38 -6.38
N GLU A 19 5.63 -10.27 -5.06
CA GLU A 19 4.68 -9.54 -4.23
C GLU A 19 5.38 -8.51 -3.35
N PHE A 20 4.80 -7.32 -3.28
CA PHE A 20 5.16 -6.29 -2.30
C PHE A 20 3.98 -6.02 -1.39
N GLN A 21 4.27 -5.90 -0.10
CA GLN A 21 3.29 -5.56 0.92
C GLN A 21 3.75 -4.33 1.69
N ARG A 22 2.79 -3.48 2.04
CA ARG A 22 3.07 -2.24 2.78
C ARG A 22 1.96 -1.93 3.76
N ILE A 23 2.36 -1.53 4.96
CA ILE A 23 1.49 -0.90 5.95
C ILE A 23 1.77 0.60 5.89
N ALA A 24 0.74 1.40 5.62
CA ALA A 24 0.85 2.85 5.51
C ALA A 24 -0.12 3.54 6.47
N PRO A 25 0.27 4.59 7.19
CA PRO A 25 -0.65 5.28 8.10
C PRO A 25 -1.82 5.91 7.34
N THR A 26 -3.02 5.86 7.92
CA THR A 26 -4.13 6.69 7.43
C THR A 26 -3.76 8.15 7.69
N LYS A 27 -3.48 8.95 6.67
CA LYS A 27 -3.29 10.40 6.88
C LYS A 27 -4.66 11.05 7.12
N PRO A 28 -4.96 11.56 8.32
CA PRO A 28 -6.21 12.28 8.56
C PRO A 28 -6.22 13.55 7.69
N GLY A 29 -7.30 13.74 6.92
CA GLY A 29 -7.51 14.93 6.08
C GLY A 29 -7.31 14.75 4.57
N LEU A 30 -6.75 13.61 4.11
CA LEU A 30 -6.82 13.22 2.70
C LEU A 30 -8.10 12.43 2.49
N SER A 31 -9.16 13.12 2.05
CA SER A 31 -10.41 12.53 1.57
C SER A 31 -10.10 11.53 0.45
N GLY A 32 -9.90 10.26 0.79
CA GLY A 32 -9.55 9.22 -0.18
C GLY A 32 -8.57 8.17 0.35
N GLY A 33 -8.77 7.65 1.57
CA GLY A 33 -7.86 6.70 2.23
C GLY A 33 -7.41 5.54 1.34
N HIS A 34 -8.33 4.94 0.59
CA HIS A 34 -8.02 3.88 -0.39
C HIS A 34 -7.13 4.39 -1.54
N ALA A 35 -7.55 5.45 -2.25
CA ALA A 35 -6.82 5.96 -3.41
C ALA A 35 -5.40 6.44 -3.03
N ALA A 36 -5.27 7.08 -1.86
CA ALA A 36 -3.97 7.47 -1.31
C ALA A 36 -3.10 6.26 -0.93
N ALA A 37 -3.69 5.19 -0.40
CA ALA A 37 -2.98 3.95 -0.10
C ALA A 37 -2.46 3.27 -1.39
N VAL A 38 -3.29 3.21 -2.44
CA VAL A 38 -2.91 2.69 -3.77
C VAL A 38 -1.80 3.52 -4.40
N ALA A 39 -1.94 4.85 -4.44
CA ALA A 39 -0.91 5.74 -4.97
C ALA A 39 0.41 5.62 -4.18
N GLY A 40 0.31 5.49 -2.86
CA GLY A 40 1.47 5.27 -2.00
C GLY A 40 2.16 3.92 -2.25
N MET A 41 1.42 2.87 -2.62
CA MET A 41 2.00 1.59 -3.01
C MET A 41 2.76 1.72 -4.34
N LYS A 42 2.21 2.41 -5.34
CA LYS A 42 2.94 2.68 -6.60
C LYS A 42 4.27 3.40 -6.36
N ALA A 43 4.28 4.43 -5.51
CA ALA A 43 5.50 5.11 -5.12
C ALA A 43 6.49 4.18 -4.39
N HIS A 44 5.99 3.26 -3.56
CA HIS A 44 6.83 2.27 -2.88
C HIS A 44 7.46 1.28 -3.86
N LEU A 45 6.76 0.83 -4.89
CA LEU A 45 7.31 -0.02 -5.94
C LEU A 45 8.49 0.67 -6.64
N LEU A 46 8.35 1.94 -7.02
CA LEU A 46 9.44 2.73 -7.62
C LEU A 46 10.67 2.80 -6.69
N GLN A 47 10.45 3.01 -5.39
CA GLN A 47 11.54 3.07 -4.40
C GLN A 47 12.25 1.72 -4.22
N ASN A 48 11.60 0.61 -4.53
CA ASN A 48 12.19 -0.73 -4.48
C ASN A 48 12.77 -1.18 -5.83
N GLY A 49 12.91 -0.27 -6.80
CA GLY A 49 13.58 -0.55 -8.07
C GLY A 49 12.68 -1.06 -9.19
N VAL A 50 11.35 -1.08 -8.99
CA VAL A 50 10.42 -1.28 -10.11
C VAL A 50 10.49 -0.05 -11.00
N THR A 51 10.72 -0.25 -12.30
CA THR A 51 10.79 0.88 -13.24
C THR A 51 9.39 1.45 -13.50
N PRO A 52 9.28 2.72 -13.92
CA PRO A 52 7.99 3.30 -14.31
C PRO A 52 7.29 2.50 -15.41
N ASP A 53 8.02 1.95 -16.37
CA ASP A 53 7.49 1.10 -17.44
C ASP A 53 6.96 -0.24 -16.89
N ASP A 54 7.67 -0.84 -15.94
CA ASP A 54 7.25 -2.11 -15.34
C ASP A 54 6.05 -1.95 -14.39
N ILE A 55 5.73 -0.72 -13.93
CA ILE A 55 4.65 -0.50 -12.96
C ILE A 55 3.28 -0.97 -13.47
N GLU A 56 3.06 -0.96 -14.78
CA GLU A 56 1.81 -1.43 -15.38
C GLU A 56 1.60 -2.95 -15.21
N ASP A 57 2.70 -3.70 -15.07
CA ASP A 57 2.65 -5.14 -14.77
C ASP A 57 2.25 -5.42 -13.31
N TRP A 58 2.23 -4.41 -12.43
CA TRP A 58 1.91 -4.58 -11.01
C TRP A 58 0.45 -4.26 -10.72
N LYS A 59 -0.26 -5.25 -10.15
CA LYS A 59 -1.66 -5.11 -9.73
C LYS A 59 -1.78 -5.04 -8.23
N ILE A 60 -2.59 -4.10 -7.75
CA ILE A 60 -3.03 -4.13 -6.35
C ILE A 60 -4.02 -5.29 -6.22
N VAL A 61 -3.64 -6.30 -5.45
CA VAL A 61 -4.46 -7.49 -5.21
C VAL A 61 -5.24 -7.39 -3.90
N GLU A 62 -4.83 -6.50 -3.00
CA GLU A 62 -5.46 -6.34 -1.70
C GLU A 62 -5.23 -4.94 -1.13
N VAL A 63 -6.29 -4.37 -0.55
CA VAL A 63 -6.24 -3.12 0.20
C VAL A 63 -7.36 -3.09 1.23
N HIS A 64 -7.00 -2.91 2.50
CA HIS A 64 -7.96 -2.81 3.59
C HIS A 64 -7.37 -2.03 4.78
N GLU A 65 -8.25 -1.43 5.60
CA GLU A 65 -7.83 -0.79 6.84
C GLU A 65 -7.44 -1.84 7.87
N VAL A 66 -6.34 -1.61 8.58
CA VAL A 66 -5.91 -2.41 9.72
C VAL A 66 -5.74 -1.49 10.92
N ASP A 67 -6.24 -1.95 12.07
CA ASP A 67 -5.97 -1.31 13.35
C ASP A 67 -4.72 -1.96 13.94
N VAL A 68 -3.63 -1.20 14.03
CA VAL A 68 -2.45 -1.69 14.74
C VAL A 68 -2.65 -1.33 16.19
N MET A 69 -3.27 -2.24 16.94
CA MET A 69 -3.31 -2.15 18.39
C MET A 69 -1.86 -2.17 18.89
N SER A 70 -1.36 -1.02 19.36
CA SER A 70 -0.09 -0.96 20.09
C SER A 70 -0.19 -1.92 21.26
N ARG A 71 0.48 -3.08 21.19
CA ARG A 71 0.67 -3.94 22.36
C ARG A 71 1.41 -3.09 23.41
N SER A 72 0.69 -2.80 24.48
CA SER A 72 1.20 -2.18 25.71
C SER A 72 2.10 -3.16 26.45
#